data_AF-A0A840K6M5-F1
#
_entry.id   AF-A0A840K6M5-F1
#
_cell.length_a   1.000
_cell.length_b   1.000
_cell.length_c   1.000
_cell.angle_alpha   90.00
_cell.angle_beta   90.00
_cell.angle_gamma   90.00
#
_symmetry.space_group_name_H-M   'P 1'
#
loop_
_entity.id
_entity.type
_entity.pdbx_description
1 polymer ?
#
loop_
_entity_poly.entity_id
_entity_poly.type
_entity_poly.pdbx_seq_one_letter_code
_entity_poly.pdbx_strand_id
1 'polypeptide(L)'
;MKNIIILIFSIAYTGFFAQNIKCESVDYLKKTDNKEYSTYQYINASYSYSRPLLIVIADEKVFTKIHLKVPNLFSTKQEYTDINLLGIKNFDKDHISDIDSKIIDDFVENIIKYRSVNNLPPYTKEQLKSQLKFIQKDNDICRFLVCKK
;
A
#
# COMPACT_ATOMS: atom_id res chain seq x y z
N MET A 1 12.02 -41.17 22.81
CA MET A 1 12.76 -39.90 22.63
C MET A 1 12.50 -39.23 21.28
N LYS A 2 12.46 -39.96 20.15
CA LYS A 2 12.17 -39.39 18.80
C LYS A 2 10.89 -38.54 18.73
N ASN A 3 9.80 -39.00 19.36
CA ASN A 3 8.50 -38.31 19.30
C ASN A 3 8.43 -37.02 20.13
N ILE A 4 9.24 -36.89 21.19
CA ILE A 4 9.32 -35.67 22.03
C ILE A 4 10.07 -34.57 21.28
N ILE A 5 11.13 -34.93 20.54
CA ILE A 5 11.90 -33.99 19.71
C ILE A 5 11.01 -33.40 18.61
N ILE A 6 10.19 -34.23 17.95
CA ILE A 6 9.24 -33.76 16.90
C ILE A 6 8.21 -32.79 17.49
N LEU A 7 7.71 -33.04 18.69
CA LEU A 7 6.73 -32.17 19.35
C LEU A 7 7.32 -30.80 19.71
N ILE A 8 8.56 -30.77 20.21
CA ILE A 8 9.28 -29.53 20.54
C ILE A 8 9.56 -28.71 19.27
N PHE A 9 9.97 -29.37 18.17
CA PHE A 9 10.14 -28.71 16.88
C PHE A 9 8.83 -28.13 16.32
N SER A 10 7.71 -28.82 16.54
CA SER A 10 6.39 -28.39 16.06
C SER A 10 5.88 -27.14 16.81
N ILE A 11 6.08 -27.09 18.13
CA ILE A 11 5.68 -25.95 18.97
C ILE A 11 6.57 -24.72 18.69
N ALA A 12 7.88 -24.94 18.52
CA ALA A 12 8.79 -23.87 18.10
C ALA A 12 8.40 -23.29 16.73
N TYR A 13 7.99 -24.13 15.78
CA TYR A 13 7.56 -23.65 14.46
C TYR A 13 6.30 -22.77 14.53
N THR A 14 5.34 -23.10 15.39
CA THR A 14 4.10 -22.30 15.53
C THR A 14 4.31 -20.93 16.18
N GLY A 15 5.35 -20.75 17.00
CA GLY A 15 5.65 -19.47 17.66
C GLY A 15 6.27 -18.42 16.74
N PHE A 16 6.80 -18.81 15.58
CA PHE A 16 7.52 -17.91 14.66
C PHE A 16 6.70 -17.40 13.46
N PHE A 17 5.53 -17.98 13.15
CA PHE A 17 4.89 -17.81 11.83
C PHE A 17 3.52 -17.12 11.77
N ALA A 18 3.04 -16.45 12.82
CA ALA A 18 1.77 -15.74 12.72
C ALA A 18 1.69 -14.49 13.62
N GLN A 19 2.38 -13.42 13.23
CA GLN A 19 2.02 -12.08 13.71
C GLN A 19 1.18 -11.41 12.62
N ASN A 20 -0.11 -11.19 12.89
CA ASN A 20 -0.94 -10.39 12.00
C ASN A 20 -0.55 -8.93 12.17
N ILE A 21 -0.08 -8.29 11.10
CA ILE A 21 0.14 -6.85 11.05
C ILE A 21 -1.09 -6.21 10.43
N LYS A 22 -1.76 -5.38 11.22
CA LYS A 22 -2.78 -4.44 10.74
C LYS A 22 -2.28 -3.03 11.01
N CYS A 23 -2.05 -2.27 9.95
CA CYS A 23 -1.60 -0.88 10.04
C CYS A 23 -2.42 -0.02 9.08
N GLU A 24 -2.82 1.15 9.56
CA GLU A 24 -3.51 2.16 8.77
C GLU A 24 -2.90 3.52 9.14
N SER A 25 -2.43 4.24 8.14
CA SER A 25 -1.85 5.57 8.31
C SER A 25 -2.39 6.50 7.24
N VAL A 26 -2.79 7.70 7.65
CA VAL A 26 -3.30 8.73 6.75
C VAL A 26 -2.64 10.05 7.09
N ASP A 27 -2.00 10.67 6.11
CA ASP A 27 -1.47 12.01 6.23
C ASP A 27 -2.23 12.91 5.27
N TYR A 28 -3.00 13.84 5.83
CA TYR A 28 -3.75 14.82 5.06
C TYR A 28 -2.96 16.11 4.84
N LEU A 29 -3.27 16.81 3.76
CA LEU A 29 -2.87 18.21 3.52
C LEU A 29 -1.35 18.47 3.60
N LYS A 30 -0.54 17.50 3.18
CA LYS A 30 0.89 17.73 2.92
C LYS A 30 1.05 18.74 1.78
N LYS A 31 2.17 19.47 1.78
CA LYS A 31 2.45 20.50 0.78
C LYS A 31 3.83 20.30 0.17
N THR A 32 3.88 20.33 -1.15
CA THR A 32 5.13 20.46 -1.93
C THR A 32 4.89 21.58 -2.93
N ASP A 33 5.73 22.62 -2.89
CA ASP A 33 5.67 23.77 -3.80
C ASP A 33 4.25 24.37 -3.94
N ASN A 34 3.57 24.56 -2.79
CA ASN A 34 2.19 25.04 -2.65
C ASN A 34 1.08 24.14 -3.23
N LYS A 35 1.41 22.97 -3.78
CA LYS A 35 0.42 21.97 -4.17
C LYS A 35 0.16 21.01 -3.00
N GLU A 36 -1.12 20.86 -2.67
CA GLU A 36 -1.58 20.00 -1.59
C GLU A 36 -1.73 18.55 -2.07
N TYR A 37 -1.35 17.62 -1.20
CA TYR A 37 -1.53 16.20 -1.42
C TYR A 37 -1.77 15.47 -0.10
N SER A 38 -2.31 14.27 -0.20
CA SER A 38 -2.56 13.37 0.93
C SER A 38 -2.07 11.98 0.61
N THR A 39 -1.57 11.27 1.62
CA THR A 39 -1.07 9.90 1.50
C THR A 39 -1.84 8.99 2.44
N TYR A 40 -2.13 7.78 1.99
CA TYR A 40 -2.77 6.75 2.78
C TYR A 40 -2.04 5.43 2.61
N GLN A 41 -1.80 4.74 3.72
CA GLN A 41 -1.24 3.40 3.74
C GLN A 41 -2.17 2.48 4.52
N TYR A 42 -2.50 1.34 3.93
CA TYR A 42 -3.24 0.27 4.59
C TYR A 42 -2.56 -1.06 4.40
N ILE A 43 -2.37 -1.76 5.50
CA ILE A 43 -1.72 -3.06 5.58
C ILE A 43 -2.62 -3.93 6.44
N ASN A 44 -3.00 -5.08 5.90
CA ASN A 44 -3.67 -6.13 6.66
C ASN A 44 -3.15 -7.48 6.17
N ALA A 45 -2.16 -8.00 6.88
CA ALA A 45 -1.39 -9.16 6.46
C ALA A 45 -0.97 -10.00 7.66
N SER A 46 -1.14 -11.31 7.58
CA SER A 46 -0.32 -12.25 8.35
C SER A 46 1.13 -12.07 7.90
N TYR A 47 2.08 -11.97 8.84
CA TYR A 47 3.49 -11.63 8.55
C TYR A 47 4.03 -12.49 7.41
N SER A 48 4.22 -11.87 6.24
CA SER A 48 4.70 -12.52 5.02
C SER A 48 5.84 -11.72 4.43
N TYR A 49 6.88 -12.42 4.01
CA TYR A 49 8.04 -11.80 3.39
C TYR A 49 7.68 -11.14 2.05
N SER A 50 6.82 -11.74 1.22
CA SER A 50 6.60 -11.24 -0.15
C SER A 50 5.77 -9.95 -0.22
N ARG A 51 4.83 -9.75 0.71
CA ARG A 51 3.83 -8.66 0.79
C ARG A 51 3.67 -7.85 -0.52
N PRO A 52 2.80 -8.31 -1.43
CA PRO A 52 2.47 -7.60 -2.67
C PRO A 52 2.14 -6.14 -2.42
N LEU A 53 2.42 -5.29 -3.41
CA LEU A 53 2.30 -3.85 -3.30
C LEU A 53 1.30 -3.33 -4.33
N LEU A 54 0.35 -2.52 -3.89
CA LEU A 54 -0.57 -1.77 -4.74
C LEU A 54 -0.35 -0.28 -4.52
N ILE A 55 0.11 0.43 -5.56
CA ILE A 55 0.33 1.88 -5.51
C ILE A 55 -0.68 2.56 -6.41
N VAL A 56 -1.49 3.44 -5.83
CA VAL A 56 -2.60 4.11 -6.52
C VAL A 56 -2.44 5.62 -6.43
N ILE A 57 -2.61 6.31 -7.55
CA ILE A 57 -2.57 7.76 -7.65
C ILE A 57 -3.93 8.24 -8.17
N ALA A 58 -4.48 9.25 -7.52
CA ALA A 58 -5.76 9.83 -7.86
C ALA A 58 -5.79 11.34 -7.57
N ASP A 59 -6.83 12.00 -8.10
CA ASP A 59 -7.21 13.32 -7.58
C ASP A 59 -7.68 13.21 -6.12
N GLU A 60 -7.44 14.28 -5.35
CA GLU A 60 -7.83 14.39 -3.94
C GLU A 60 -9.30 13.99 -3.69
N LYS A 61 -10.24 14.41 -4.56
CA LYS A 61 -11.66 14.07 -4.37
C LYS A 61 -11.92 12.58 -4.47
N VAL A 62 -11.19 11.90 -5.37
CA VAL A 62 -11.28 10.45 -5.57
C VAL A 62 -10.60 9.73 -4.40
N PHE A 63 -9.43 10.20 -3.97
CA PHE A 63 -8.72 9.73 -2.79
C PHE A 63 -9.59 9.75 -1.53
N THR A 64 -10.29 10.86 -1.26
CA THR A 64 -11.15 10.99 -0.07
C THR A 64 -12.26 9.95 -0.06
N LYS A 65 -12.82 9.63 -1.23
CA LYS A 65 -13.87 8.60 -1.35
C LYS A 65 -13.33 7.19 -1.19
N ILE A 66 -12.10 6.93 -1.65
CA ILE A 66 -11.54 5.57 -1.69
C ILE A 66 -10.93 5.18 -0.36
N HIS A 67 -10.11 6.01 0.27
CA HIS A 67 -9.37 5.60 1.46
C HIS A 67 -10.33 5.14 2.58
N LEU A 68 -11.47 5.81 2.76
CA LEU A 68 -12.53 5.42 3.70
C LEU A 68 -13.15 4.05 3.39
N LYS A 69 -13.13 3.63 2.12
CA LYS A 69 -13.68 2.36 1.67
C LYS A 69 -12.65 1.23 1.75
N VAL A 70 -11.35 1.52 1.68
CA VAL A 70 -10.29 0.49 1.60
C VAL A 70 -10.42 -0.59 2.69
N PRO A 71 -10.60 -0.28 3.98
CA PRO A 71 -10.73 -1.30 5.01
C PRO A 71 -11.92 -2.24 4.80
N ASN A 72 -13.01 -1.75 4.22
CA ASN A 72 -14.23 -2.52 3.93
C ASN A 72 -14.16 -3.29 2.61
N LEU A 73 -13.40 -2.76 1.64
CA LEU A 73 -13.16 -3.41 0.34
C LEU A 73 -12.12 -4.53 0.44
N PHE A 74 -11.26 -4.48 1.47
CA PHE A 74 -10.24 -5.48 1.72
C PHE A 74 -10.89 -6.81 2.11
N SER A 75 -10.83 -7.77 1.21
CA SER A 75 -11.29 -9.15 1.41
C SER A 75 -10.14 -10.07 1.83
N THR A 76 -10.45 -11.26 2.33
CA THR A 76 -9.47 -12.32 2.58
C THR A 76 -8.64 -12.71 1.36
N LYS A 77 -9.07 -12.37 0.13
CA LYS A 77 -8.30 -12.62 -1.09
C LYS A 77 -7.14 -11.62 -1.30
N GLN A 78 -7.15 -10.49 -0.61
CA GLN A 78 -6.02 -9.52 -0.61
C GLN A 78 -5.15 -9.63 0.64
N GLU A 79 -5.36 -10.66 1.48
CA GLU A 79 -4.43 -10.97 2.57
C GLU A 79 -3.00 -10.84 2.01
N TYR A 80 -2.12 -10.15 2.74
CA TYR A 80 -0.74 -9.84 2.34
C TYR A 80 -0.49 -8.60 1.46
N THR A 81 -1.49 -7.83 1.03
CA THR A 81 -1.26 -6.66 0.16
C THR A 81 -1.07 -5.36 0.93
N ASP A 82 0.04 -4.66 0.65
CA ASP A 82 0.29 -3.29 1.08
C ASP A 82 -0.37 -2.32 0.10
N ILE A 83 -1.38 -1.59 0.55
CA ILE A 83 -2.07 -0.60 -0.27
C ILE A 83 -1.52 0.77 0.08
N ASN A 84 -1.03 1.50 -0.92
CA ASN A 84 -0.54 2.86 -0.80
C ASN A 84 -1.31 3.74 -1.78
N LEU A 85 -2.01 4.76 -1.27
CA LEU A 85 -2.74 5.73 -2.09
C LEU A 85 -2.15 7.13 -1.94
N LEU A 86 -2.07 7.84 -3.05
CA LEU A 86 -1.69 9.23 -3.14
C LEU A 86 -2.85 10.01 -3.77
N GLY A 87 -3.34 11.01 -3.05
CA GLY A 87 -4.32 11.98 -3.55
C GLY A 87 -3.65 13.33 -3.76
N ILE A 88 -3.58 13.81 -5.00
CA ILE A 88 -3.00 15.13 -5.30
C ILE A 88 -4.14 16.09 -5.68
N LYS A 89 -4.11 17.33 -5.18
CA LYS A 89 -5.13 18.33 -5.45
C LYS A 89 -5.12 18.77 -6.92
N ASN A 90 -6.28 18.70 -7.58
CA ASN A 90 -6.45 19.03 -9.01
C ASN A 90 -5.48 18.21 -9.89
N PHE A 91 -5.39 16.91 -9.61
CA PHE A 91 -4.52 16.02 -10.37
C PHE A 91 -5.15 15.64 -11.71
N ASP A 92 -4.36 15.75 -12.78
CA ASP A 92 -4.72 15.25 -14.10
C ASP A 92 -3.69 14.21 -14.56
N LYS A 93 -4.13 12.96 -14.70
CA LYS A 93 -3.25 11.85 -15.14
C LYS A 93 -2.77 12.01 -16.58
N ASP A 94 -3.52 12.75 -17.39
CA ASP A 94 -3.21 12.95 -18.81
C ASP A 94 -2.25 14.14 -19.00
N HIS A 95 -2.12 14.99 -17.97
CA HIS A 95 -1.23 16.16 -17.95
C HIS A 95 -0.52 16.29 -16.58
N ILE A 96 0.40 15.37 -16.31
CA ILE A 96 1.19 15.37 -15.06
C ILE A 96 2.18 16.54 -15.08
N SER A 97 2.01 17.50 -14.17
CA SER A 97 2.94 18.63 -14.03
C SER A 97 4.25 18.22 -13.36
N ASP A 98 5.29 19.06 -13.46
CA ASP A 98 6.58 18.82 -12.78
C ASP A 98 6.40 18.69 -11.25
N ILE A 99 5.50 19.49 -10.68
CA ILE A 99 5.16 19.43 -9.25
C ILE A 99 4.47 18.10 -8.91
N ASP A 100 3.56 17.62 -9.76
CA ASP A 100 2.94 16.31 -9.58
C ASP A 100 3.98 15.19 -9.65
N SER A 101 4.89 15.25 -10.63
CA SER A 101 5.98 14.27 -10.75
C SER A 101 6.87 14.27 -9.50
N LYS A 102 7.17 15.45 -8.93
CA LYS A 102 7.95 15.57 -7.69
C LYS A 102 7.23 14.93 -6.51
N ILE A 103 5.93 15.20 -6.34
CA ILE A 103 5.11 14.59 -5.28
C ILE A 103 5.05 13.07 -5.44
N ILE A 104 4.88 12.57 -6.66
CA ILE A 104 4.86 11.12 -6.96
C ILE A 104 6.22 10.49 -6.63
N ASP A 105 7.32 11.17 -6.97
CA ASP A 105 8.67 10.71 -6.67
C ASP A 105 8.94 10.61 -5.17
N ASP A 106 8.60 11.65 -4.41
CA ASP A 106 8.70 11.67 -2.95
C ASP A 106 7.86 10.54 -2.33
N PHE A 107 6.66 10.31 -2.87
CA PHE A 107 5.78 9.24 -2.41
C PHE A 107 6.39 7.85 -2.66
N VAL A 108 6.93 7.60 -3.86
CA VAL A 108 7.61 6.34 -4.19
C VAL A 108 8.83 6.11 -3.31
N GLU A 109 9.63 7.14 -3.05
CA GLU A 109 10.80 7.05 -2.16
C GLU A 109 10.42 6.70 -0.73
N ASN A 110 9.32 7.28 -0.22
CA ASN A 110 8.78 6.94 1.09
C ASN A 110 8.34 5.47 1.17
N ILE A 111 7.75 4.91 0.12
CA ILE A 111 7.40 3.49 0.05
C ILE A 111 8.66 2.61 0.09
N ILE A 112 9.69 2.94 -0.69
CA ILE A 112 10.97 2.20 -0.69
C ILE A 112 11.59 2.22 0.71
N LYS A 113 11.64 3.40 1.35
CA LYS A 113 12.17 3.56 2.70
C LYS A 113 11.41 2.72 3.71
N TYR A 114 10.07 2.79 3.70
CA TYR A 114 9.22 1.99 4.58
C TYR A 114 9.53 0.49 4.42
N ARG A 115 9.58 -0.01 3.18
CA ARG A 115 9.82 -1.42 2.91
C ARG A 115 11.21 -1.88 3.37
N SER A 116 12.24 -1.06 3.15
CA SER A 116 13.60 -1.33 3.60
C SER A 116 13.68 -1.43 5.13
N VAL A 117 13.10 -0.48 5.87
CA VAL A 117 13.07 -0.48 7.35
C VAL A 117 12.33 -1.70 7.91
N ASN A 118 11.39 -2.26 7.16
CA ASN A 118 10.61 -3.43 7.57
C ASN A 118 11.14 -4.75 6.99
N ASN A 119 12.37 -4.78 6.44
CA ASN A 119 13.00 -5.97 5.84
C ASN A 119 12.16 -6.65 4.74
N LEU A 120 11.36 -5.86 4.01
CA LEU A 120 10.57 -6.35 2.89
C LEU A 120 11.40 -6.38 1.60
N PRO A 121 11.03 -7.20 0.59
CA PRO A 121 11.69 -7.26 -0.69
C PRO A 121 11.91 -5.87 -1.29
N PRO A 122 13.15 -5.57 -1.70
CA PRO A 122 13.51 -4.27 -2.22
C PRO A 122 12.88 -4.06 -3.60
N TYR A 123 12.53 -2.81 -3.89
CA TYR A 123 12.16 -2.36 -5.22
C TYR A 123 13.05 -1.19 -5.62
N THR A 124 13.39 -1.09 -6.91
CA THR A 124 13.96 0.14 -7.45
C THR A 124 12.86 1.18 -7.69
N LYS A 125 13.25 2.46 -7.80
CA LYS A 125 12.31 3.55 -8.10
C LYS A 125 11.61 3.32 -9.44
N GLU A 126 12.33 2.83 -10.44
CA GLU A 126 11.82 2.53 -11.78
C GLU A 126 10.79 1.40 -11.75
N GLN A 127 11.07 0.34 -10.98
CA GLN A 127 10.13 -0.77 -10.78
C GLN A 127 8.82 -0.28 -10.18
N LEU A 128 8.87 0.53 -9.12
CA LEU A 128 7.66 1.07 -8.50
C LEU A 128 6.92 2.05 -9.41
N LYS A 129 7.65 2.92 -10.12
CA LYS A 129 7.06 3.83 -11.12
C LYS A 129 6.29 3.08 -12.20
N SER A 130 6.81 1.94 -12.67
CA SER A 130 6.12 1.10 -13.66
C SER A 130 4.84 0.43 -13.13
N GLN A 131 4.70 0.32 -11.81
CA GLN A 131 3.57 -0.33 -11.15
C GLN A 131 2.47 0.65 -10.75
N LEU A 132 2.70 1.97 -10.84
CA LEU A 132 1.73 3.01 -10.49
C LEU A 132 0.40 2.80 -11.23
N LYS A 133 -0.70 2.84 -10.46
CA LYS A 133 -2.05 2.76 -11.00
C LYS A 133 -2.74 4.11 -10.86
N PHE A 134 -3.07 4.72 -11.98
CA PHE A 134 -3.83 5.97 -12.02
C PHE A 134 -5.31 5.66 -12.09
N ILE A 135 -6.11 6.31 -11.24
CA ILE A 135 -7.56 6.15 -11.22
C ILE A 135 -8.26 7.51 -11.24
N GLN A 136 -9.42 7.56 -11.89
CA GLN A 136 -10.20 8.80 -12.04
C GLN A 136 -11.58 8.71 -11.39
N LYS A 137 -12.07 7.49 -11.14
CA LYS A 137 -13.37 7.24 -10.49
C LYS A 137 -13.15 6.39 -9.25
N ASP A 138 -13.99 6.58 -8.25
CA ASP A 138 -13.90 5.85 -6.99
C ASP A 138 -14.05 4.33 -7.19
N ASN A 139 -14.91 3.90 -8.12
CA ASN A 139 -15.09 2.48 -8.44
C ASN A 139 -13.93 1.85 -9.24
N ASP A 140 -12.97 2.62 -9.76
CA ASP A 140 -11.82 2.05 -10.48
C ASP A 140 -10.92 1.23 -9.55
N ILE A 141 -10.93 1.54 -8.24
CA ILE A 141 -10.18 0.77 -7.22
C ILE A 141 -10.58 -0.71 -7.20
N CYS A 142 -11.84 -1.00 -7.55
CA CYS A 142 -12.37 -2.36 -7.55
C CYS A 142 -11.79 -3.25 -8.64
N ARG A 143 -11.13 -2.68 -9.66
CA ARG A 143 -10.35 -3.44 -10.64
C ARG A 143 -9.11 -4.08 -9.99
N PHE A 144 -8.61 -3.49 -8.91
CA PHE A 144 -7.40 -3.95 -8.22
C PHE A 144 -7.74 -4.71 -6.92
N LEU A 145 -8.78 -4.26 -6.20
CA LEU A 145 -9.19 -4.85 -4.92
C LEU A 145 -10.35 -5.85 -5.05
N VAL A 146 -10.74 -6.26 -6.26
CA VAL A 146 -11.76 -7.31 -6.50
C VAL A 146 -12.97 -7.15 -5.55
N CYS A 147 -13.54 -5.94 -5.51
CA CYS A 147 -14.62 -5.61 -4.57
C CYS A 147 -15.78 -6.61 -4.74
N LYS A 148 -16.39 -7.03 -3.63
CA LYS A 148 -17.67 -7.76 -3.69
C LYS A 148 -18.72 -6.85 -4.33
N LYS A 149 -19.48 -7.41 -5.29
CA LYS A 149 -20.65 -6.76 -5.87
C LYS A 149 -21.80 -6.73 -4.87
#